data_AF-A0A699T2N1-F1
#
_entry.id   AF-A0A699T2N1-F1
#
_cell.length_a   1.000
_cell.length_b   1.000
_cell.length_c   1.000
_cell.angle_alpha   90.00
_cell.angle_beta   90.00
_cell.angle_gamma   90.00
#
_symmetry.space_group_name_H-M   'P 1'
#
loop_
_entity.id
_entity.type
_entity.pdbx_description
1 polymer ?
#
loop_
_entity_poly.entity_id
_entity_poly.type
_entity_poly.pdbx_seq_one_letter_code
_entity_poly.pdbx_strand_id
1 'polypeptide(L)'
;EEAKWLRKMMFAYLGPDALSNRYTGTMEVVTRRHIQNQWQGRSELKVFETVRPYLFELACRLFLSLDDPKHVAELGTLFNTFLKGLGELPINIPGTRFYRAKRAANAIKKQLIVIIKQRRQALKQDQSSSFEDLLSHLLVSSDENGRFLSEAEIANNILLLLFAGHDTSAVSITLLMKSLAEHPD
;
A
#
# COMPACT_ATOMS: atom_id res chain seq x y z
N GLU A 1 -14.56 0.47 -20.19
CA GLU A 1 -15.27 -0.50 -19.33
C GLU A 1 -14.41 -1.01 -18.18
N GLU A 2 -13.26 -1.65 -18.41
CA GLU A 2 -12.41 -2.21 -17.32
C GLU A 2 -11.94 -1.16 -16.28
N ALA A 3 -11.49 0.02 -16.72
CA ALA A 3 -11.10 1.10 -15.80
C ALA A 3 -12.27 1.69 -14.99
N LYS A 4 -13.49 1.73 -15.56
CA LYS A 4 -14.69 2.19 -14.85
C LYS A 4 -15.08 1.20 -13.77
N TRP A 5 -15.01 -0.10 -14.09
CA TRP A 5 -15.27 -1.16 -13.14
C TRP A 5 -14.26 -1.17 -12.00
N LEU A 6 -12.95 -1.09 -12.31
CA LEU A 6 -11.92 -1.02 -11.29
C LEU A 6 -12.17 0.18 -10.37
N ARG A 7 -12.49 1.35 -10.92
CA ARG A 7 -12.85 2.55 -10.14
C ARG A 7 -14.07 2.31 -9.23
N LYS A 8 -15.11 1.64 -9.71
CA LYS A 8 -16.33 1.31 -8.93
C LYS A 8 -15.99 0.39 -7.76
N MET A 9 -15.23 -0.68 -8.02
CA MET A 9 -14.77 -1.62 -7.00
C MET A 9 -13.87 -0.93 -5.97
N MET A 10 -13.00 -0.04 -6.43
CA MET A 10 -12.15 0.79 -5.58
C MET A 10 -12.94 1.75 -4.70
N PHE A 11 -14.03 2.34 -5.22
CA PHE A 11 -14.86 3.26 -4.45
C PHE A 11 -15.57 2.58 -3.27
N ALA A 12 -15.96 1.31 -3.41
CA ALA A 12 -16.52 0.53 -2.30
C ALA A 12 -15.52 0.35 -1.14
N TYR A 13 -14.22 0.34 -1.45
CA TYR A 13 -13.16 0.14 -0.46
C TYR A 13 -12.50 1.44 0.00
N LEU A 14 -12.49 2.50 -0.81
CA LEU A 14 -11.91 3.81 -0.47
C LEU A 14 -12.96 4.88 -0.10
N GLY A 15 -14.24 4.51 -0.08
CA GLY A 15 -15.34 5.40 0.24
C GLY A 15 -15.43 5.77 1.73
N PRO A 16 -16.29 6.74 2.08
CA PRO A 16 -16.44 7.23 3.46
C PRO A 16 -16.76 6.12 4.48
N ASP A 17 -17.59 5.15 4.12
CA ASP A 17 -17.96 4.05 5.02
C ASP A 17 -16.77 3.13 5.32
N ALA A 18 -15.91 2.90 4.33
CA ALA A 18 -14.70 2.11 4.50
C ALA A 18 -13.70 2.82 5.40
N LEU A 19 -13.54 4.13 5.22
CA LEU A 19 -12.69 4.96 6.07
C LEU A 19 -13.15 4.87 7.53
N SER A 20 -14.43 5.19 7.79
CA SER A 20 -14.98 5.27 9.15
C SER A 20 -14.97 3.94 9.88
N ASN A 21 -15.35 2.84 9.20
CA ASN A 21 -15.57 1.56 9.87
C ASN A 21 -14.37 0.62 9.84
N ARG A 22 -13.47 0.74 8.84
CA ARG A 22 -12.37 -0.23 8.64
C ARG A 22 -10.98 0.36 8.85
N TYR A 23 -10.77 1.60 8.44
CA TYR A 23 -9.42 2.16 8.42
C TYR A 23 -9.03 2.87 9.70
N THR A 24 -9.95 3.57 10.34
CA THR A 24 -9.70 4.39 11.54
C THR A 24 -8.94 3.64 12.62
N GLY A 25 -9.37 2.43 12.98
CA GLY A 25 -8.70 1.62 14.01
C GLY A 25 -7.25 1.26 13.64
N THR A 26 -7.04 0.76 12.41
CA THR A 26 -5.68 0.42 11.94
C THR A 26 -4.80 1.65 11.82
N MET A 27 -5.33 2.75 11.27
CA MET A 27 -4.64 4.03 11.15
C MET A 27 -4.24 4.55 12.53
N GLU A 28 -5.12 4.52 13.52
CA GLU A 28 -4.83 4.96 14.88
C GLU A 28 -3.68 4.16 15.49
N VAL A 29 -3.75 2.83 15.45
CA VAL A 29 -2.73 1.94 16.04
C VAL A 29 -1.36 2.18 15.38
N VAL A 30 -1.31 2.24 14.05
CA VAL A 30 -0.06 2.42 13.30
C VAL A 30 0.50 3.82 13.56
N THR A 31 -0.35 4.84 13.58
CA THR A 31 0.05 6.25 13.79
C THR A 31 0.57 6.48 15.19
N ARG A 32 -0.12 5.99 16.23
CA ARG A 32 0.34 6.11 17.62
C ARG A 32 1.70 5.47 17.81
N ARG A 33 1.89 4.25 17.33
CA ARG A 33 3.18 3.55 17.39
C ARG A 33 4.27 4.30 16.61
N HIS A 34 3.95 4.86 15.46
CA HIS A 34 4.89 5.67 14.69
C HIS A 34 5.35 6.91 15.46
N ILE A 35 4.41 7.66 16.06
CA ILE A 35 4.72 8.83 16.89
C ILE A 35 5.58 8.43 18.10
N GLN A 36 5.20 7.37 18.81
CA GLN A 36 5.96 6.87 19.96
C GLN A 36 7.41 6.50 19.59
N ASN A 37 7.59 5.79 18.48
CA ASN A 37 8.92 5.24 18.13
C ASN A 37 9.80 6.22 17.35
N GLN A 38 9.21 7.15 16.58
CA GLN A 38 9.94 7.99 15.63
C GLN A 38 9.90 9.48 15.96
N TRP A 39 8.96 9.95 16.79
CA TRP A 39 8.79 11.39 17.08
C TRP A 39 9.13 11.71 18.53
N GLN A 40 8.61 10.93 19.49
CA GLN A 40 8.82 11.19 20.91
C GLN A 40 10.30 11.20 21.28
N GLY A 41 10.71 12.19 22.08
CA GLY A 41 12.09 12.35 22.55
C GLY A 41 13.07 12.93 21.53
N ARG A 42 12.62 13.30 20.32
CA ARG A 42 13.47 13.96 19.32
C ARG A 42 13.28 15.48 19.35
N SER A 43 14.39 16.22 19.35
CA SER A 43 14.38 17.69 19.23
C SER A 43 14.14 18.17 17.79
N GLU A 44 14.46 17.33 16.81
CA GLU A 44 14.31 17.63 15.39
C GLU A 44 13.93 16.34 14.63
N LEU A 45 13.08 16.47 13.61
CA LEU A 45 12.77 15.38 12.70
C LEU A 45 12.67 15.86 11.25
N LYS A 46 13.05 14.99 10.31
CA LYS A 46 12.79 15.21 8.89
C LYS A 46 11.48 14.54 8.52
N VAL A 47 10.38 15.29 8.56
CA VAL A 47 9.01 14.77 8.37
C VAL A 47 8.91 13.86 7.15
N PHE A 48 9.36 14.30 5.97
CA PHE A 48 9.26 13.51 4.74
C PHE A 48 9.98 12.15 4.83
N GLU A 49 11.19 12.10 5.38
CA GLU A 49 11.95 10.85 5.53
C GLU A 49 11.28 9.92 6.55
N THR A 50 10.71 10.49 7.61
CA THR A 50 10.08 9.74 8.69
C THR A 50 8.71 9.17 8.31
N VAL A 51 7.87 9.92 7.60
CA VAL A 51 6.48 9.48 7.30
C VAL A 51 6.38 8.48 6.15
N ARG A 52 7.37 8.42 5.26
CA ARG A 52 7.38 7.45 4.13
C ARG A 52 7.30 5.99 4.58
N PRO A 53 8.21 5.46 5.43
CA PRO A 53 8.11 4.09 5.91
C PRO A 53 6.81 3.83 6.69
N TYR A 54 6.30 4.84 7.41
CA TYR A 54 4.99 4.77 8.07
C TYR A 54 3.84 4.57 7.08
N LEU A 55 3.79 5.36 6.00
CA LEU A 55 2.74 5.24 4.98
C LEU A 55 2.83 3.91 4.23
N PHE A 56 4.04 3.40 3.99
CA PHE A 56 4.21 2.09 3.39
C PHE A 56 3.67 0.97 4.29
N GLU A 57 4.02 1.00 5.57
CA GLU A 57 3.52 0.04 6.55
C GLU A 57 2.00 0.13 6.69
N LEU A 58 1.46 1.34 6.79
CA LEU A 58 0.02 1.57 6.88
C LEU A 58 -0.69 0.98 5.66
N ALA A 59 -0.19 1.23 4.46
CA ALA A 59 -0.77 0.69 3.23
C ALA A 59 -0.69 -0.85 3.18
N CYS A 60 0.41 -1.45 3.65
CA CYS A 60 0.52 -2.92 3.76
C CYS A 60 -0.54 -3.50 4.70
N ARG A 61 -0.79 -2.86 5.85
CA ARG A 61 -1.82 -3.32 6.79
C ARG A 61 -3.23 -3.16 6.26
N LEU A 62 -3.55 -1.99 5.69
CA LEU A 62 -4.88 -1.70 5.16
C LEU A 62 -5.21 -2.56 3.92
N PHE A 63 -4.23 -2.81 3.05
CA PHE A 63 -4.52 -3.50 1.78
C PHE A 63 -4.31 -5.01 1.83
N LEU A 64 -3.45 -5.50 2.73
CA LEU A 64 -3.02 -6.90 2.77
C LEU A 64 -3.20 -7.56 4.14
N SER A 65 -3.65 -6.83 5.17
CA SER A 65 -3.61 -7.28 6.58
C SER A 65 -2.22 -7.84 6.94
N LEU A 66 -1.17 -7.20 6.43
CA LEU A 66 0.20 -7.66 6.64
C LEU A 66 0.81 -6.97 7.87
N ASP A 67 0.85 -7.70 8.98
CA ASP A 67 1.34 -7.18 10.27
C ASP A 67 2.78 -7.58 10.62
N ASP A 68 3.33 -8.62 9.98
CA ASP A 68 4.69 -9.08 10.26
C ASP A 68 5.73 -8.01 9.84
N PRO A 69 6.47 -7.40 10.81
CA PRO A 69 7.42 -6.34 10.51
C PRO A 69 8.52 -6.77 9.55
N LYS A 70 8.92 -8.06 9.56
CA LYS A 70 9.97 -8.56 8.67
C LYS A 70 9.47 -8.56 7.22
N HIS A 71 8.29 -9.12 6.97
CA HIS A 71 7.70 -9.14 5.65
C HIS A 71 7.43 -7.71 5.12
N VAL A 72 6.94 -6.80 5.95
CA VAL A 72 6.76 -5.38 5.57
C VAL A 72 8.11 -4.74 5.18
N ALA A 73 9.18 -4.98 5.94
CA ALA A 73 10.50 -4.43 5.64
C ALA A 73 11.10 -5.00 4.33
N GLU A 74 10.92 -6.30 4.07
CA GLU A 74 11.33 -6.94 2.83
C GLU A 74 10.62 -6.35 1.60
N LEU A 75 9.28 -6.26 1.66
CA LEU A 75 8.48 -5.61 0.62
C LEU A 75 8.89 -4.15 0.46
N GLY A 76 9.11 -3.42 1.55
CA GLY A 76 9.52 -2.02 1.55
C GLY A 76 10.87 -1.79 0.87
N THR A 77 11.82 -2.72 1.05
CA THR A 77 13.13 -2.67 0.39
C THR A 77 13.01 -2.81 -1.14
N LEU A 78 12.20 -3.77 -1.59
CA LEU A 78 11.89 -3.94 -3.00
C LEU A 78 11.13 -2.73 -3.55
N PHE A 79 10.15 -2.23 -2.81
CA PHE A 79 9.34 -1.09 -3.19
C PHE A 79 10.17 0.18 -3.35
N ASN A 80 11.09 0.46 -2.43
CA ASN A 80 12.05 1.57 -2.56
C ASN A 80 12.94 1.44 -3.80
N THR A 81 13.33 0.22 -4.18
CA THR A 81 14.08 -0.02 -5.42
C THR A 81 13.22 0.22 -6.65
N PHE A 82 11.94 -0.17 -6.60
CA PHE A 82 10.96 0.12 -7.63
C PHE A 82 10.75 1.63 -7.81
N LEU A 83 10.50 2.38 -6.73
CA LEU A 83 10.30 3.84 -6.78
C LEU A 83 11.48 4.58 -7.41
N LYS A 84 12.72 4.16 -7.13
CA LYS A 84 13.95 4.78 -7.69
C LYS A 84 14.09 4.65 -9.21
N GLY A 85 13.29 3.81 -9.86
CA GLY A 85 13.24 3.73 -11.33
C GLY A 85 12.04 4.44 -11.95
N LEU A 86 11.12 4.96 -11.14
CA LEU A 86 10.00 5.75 -11.63
C LEU A 86 10.52 7.13 -12.05
N GLY A 87 10.36 7.47 -13.32
CA GLY A 87 10.89 8.71 -13.91
C GLY A 87 12.28 8.59 -14.54
N GLU A 88 12.90 7.42 -14.48
CA GLU A 88 14.14 7.15 -15.20
C GLU A 88 13.88 6.81 -16.67
N LEU A 89 14.87 7.00 -17.54
CA LEU A 89 14.76 6.59 -18.95
C LEU A 89 14.45 5.08 -19.03
N PRO A 90 13.53 4.64 -19.91
CA PRO A 90 13.05 3.25 -19.98
C PRO A 90 14.05 2.28 -20.64
N ILE A 91 15.33 2.37 -20.25
CA ILE A 91 16.44 1.59 -20.78
C ILE A 91 16.61 0.33 -19.93
N ASN A 92 16.17 -0.81 -20.46
CA ASN A 92 16.18 -2.11 -19.77
C ASN A 92 17.50 -2.87 -19.91
N ILE A 93 18.60 -2.27 -19.47
CA ILE A 93 19.96 -2.86 -19.53
C ILE A 93 20.47 -3.10 -18.10
N PRO A 94 21.12 -4.25 -17.80
CA PRO A 94 21.74 -4.51 -16.50
C PRO A 94 22.59 -3.32 -16.04
N GLY A 95 22.37 -2.87 -14.80
CA GLY A 95 23.05 -1.70 -14.22
C GLY A 95 22.24 -0.40 -14.23
N THR A 96 21.21 -0.27 -15.08
CA THR A 96 20.33 0.92 -15.04
C THR A 96 19.35 0.89 -13.87
N ARG A 97 18.87 2.07 -13.45
CA ARG A 97 17.82 2.17 -12.43
C ARG A 97 16.49 1.57 -12.91
N PHE A 98 16.13 1.80 -14.18
CA PHE A 98 14.94 1.19 -14.78
C PHE A 98 14.98 -0.35 -14.77
N TYR A 99 16.13 -0.95 -15.12
CA TYR A 99 16.32 -2.40 -15.05
C TYR A 99 16.10 -2.94 -13.62
N ARG A 100 16.72 -2.29 -12.61
CA ARG A 100 16.54 -2.68 -11.20
C ARG A 100 15.10 -2.52 -10.75
N ALA A 101 14.43 -1.42 -11.10
CA ALA A 101 13.04 -1.19 -10.74
C ALA A 101 12.09 -2.21 -11.39
N LYS A 102 12.29 -2.56 -12.66
CA LYS A 102 11.51 -3.61 -13.33
C LYS A 102 11.68 -4.98 -12.65
N ARG A 103 12.91 -5.32 -12.24
CA ARG A 103 13.20 -6.54 -11.46
C ARG A 103 12.54 -6.51 -10.09
N ALA A 104 12.60 -5.37 -9.39
CA ALA A 104 11.96 -5.19 -8.09
C ALA A 104 10.42 -5.31 -8.19
N ALA A 105 9.79 -4.67 -9.18
CA ALA A 105 8.35 -4.81 -9.45
C ALA A 105 7.96 -6.28 -9.68
N ASN A 106 8.76 -7.03 -10.42
CA ASN A 106 8.52 -8.46 -10.63
C ASN A 106 8.68 -9.28 -9.34
N ALA A 107 9.63 -8.95 -8.48
CA ALA A 107 9.80 -9.60 -7.18
C ALA A 107 8.62 -9.30 -6.24
N ILE A 108 8.18 -8.04 -6.15
CA ILE A 108 7.00 -7.63 -5.37
C ILE A 108 5.77 -8.40 -5.86
N LYS A 109 5.50 -8.41 -7.18
CA LYS A 109 4.36 -9.15 -7.74
C LYS A 109 4.39 -10.63 -7.41
N LYS A 110 5.57 -11.27 -7.39
CA LYS A 110 5.70 -12.67 -6.95
C LYS A 110 5.33 -12.86 -5.48
N GLN A 111 5.80 -11.99 -4.59
CA GLN A 111 5.42 -12.04 -3.17
C GLN A 111 3.91 -11.80 -2.99
N LEU A 112 3.34 -10.80 -3.68
CA LEU A 112 1.91 -10.53 -3.67
C LEU A 112 1.10 -11.75 -4.14
N ILE A 113 1.52 -12.45 -5.20
CA ILE A 113 0.86 -13.67 -5.67
C ILE A 113 0.85 -14.77 -4.58
N VAL A 114 1.91 -14.90 -3.79
CA VAL A 114 1.94 -15.85 -2.66
C VAL A 114 0.89 -15.47 -1.62
N ILE A 115 0.83 -14.18 -1.24
CA ILE A 115 -0.18 -13.66 -0.28
C ILE A 115 -1.60 -13.87 -0.82
N ILE A 116 -1.83 -13.56 -2.10
CA ILE A 116 -3.12 -13.73 -2.79
C ILE A 116 -3.58 -15.20 -2.73
N LYS A 117 -2.68 -16.14 -3.01
CA LYS A 117 -2.99 -17.59 -2.97
C LYS A 117 -3.33 -18.06 -1.57
N GLN A 118 -2.52 -17.65 -0.58
CA GLN A 118 -2.78 -17.96 0.82
C GLN A 118 -4.14 -17.42 1.27
N ARG A 119 -4.44 -16.16 0.93
CA ARG A 119 -5.72 -15.55 1.26
C ARG A 119 -6.89 -16.27 0.59
N ARG A 120 -6.77 -16.59 -0.71
CA ARG A 120 -7.79 -17.33 -1.46
C ARG A 120 -8.06 -18.70 -0.84
N GLN A 121 -7.04 -19.38 -0.33
CA GLN A 121 -7.21 -20.65 0.37
C GLN A 121 -7.93 -20.48 1.71
N ALA A 122 -7.55 -19.47 2.51
CA ALA A 122 -8.21 -19.17 3.78
C ALA A 122 -9.71 -18.85 3.59
N LEU A 123 -10.06 -18.06 2.57
CA LEU A 123 -11.45 -17.74 2.23
C LEU A 123 -12.27 -18.99 1.85
N LYS A 124 -11.68 -19.98 1.18
CA LYS A 124 -12.35 -21.25 0.84
C LYS A 124 -12.61 -22.14 2.05
N GLN A 125 -11.81 -22.00 3.11
CA GLN A 125 -11.93 -22.79 4.34
C GLN A 125 -12.86 -22.14 5.38
N ASP A 126 -13.61 -21.12 4.97
CA ASP A 126 -14.42 -20.25 5.84
C ASP A 126 -13.69 -19.72 7.07
N GLN A 127 -12.37 -19.56 6.97
CA GLN A 127 -11.58 -18.73 7.90
C GLN A 127 -11.76 -17.23 7.57
N SER A 128 -12.91 -16.90 6.96
CA SER A 128 -13.22 -15.67 6.23
C SER A 128 -13.53 -14.49 7.14
N SER A 129 -13.96 -14.78 8.38
CA SER A 129 -14.43 -13.81 9.37
C SER A 129 -13.36 -12.85 9.89
N SER A 130 -12.09 -12.95 9.46
CA SER A 130 -10.98 -12.16 10.01
C SER A 130 -10.31 -11.16 9.06
N PHE A 131 -10.72 -11.04 7.78
CA PHE A 131 -10.01 -10.18 6.84
C PHE A 131 -10.90 -9.11 6.19
N GLU A 132 -10.87 -7.90 6.74
CA GLU A 132 -11.53 -6.71 6.19
C GLU A 132 -10.60 -5.84 5.31
N ASP A 133 -9.61 -6.45 4.66
CA ASP A 133 -8.65 -5.75 3.81
C ASP A 133 -9.07 -5.65 2.32
N LEU A 134 -8.32 -4.84 1.57
CA LEU A 134 -8.57 -4.65 0.13
C LEU A 134 -8.41 -5.95 -0.64
N LEU A 135 -7.39 -6.75 -0.31
CA LEU A 135 -7.12 -8.01 -1.00
C LEU A 135 -8.31 -8.96 -0.93
N SER A 136 -8.91 -9.14 0.24
CA SER A 136 -10.12 -9.94 0.42
C SER A 136 -11.25 -9.41 -0.46
N HIS A 137 -11.45 -8.08 -0.48
CA HIS A 137 -12.46 -7.45 -1.33
C HIS A 137 -12.22 -7.72 -2.82
N LEU A 138 -10.98 -7.57 -3.30
CA LEU A 138 -10.60 -7.84 -4.70
C LEU A 138 -10.78 -9.32 -5.09
N LEU A 139 -10.66 -10.24 -4.13
CA LEU A 139 -10.81 -11.67 -4.37
C LEU A 139 -12.27 -12.11 -4.51
N VAL A 140 -13.21 -11.41 -3.86
CA VAL A 140 -14.64 -11.76 -3.85
C VAL A 140 -15.49 -10.88 -4.76
N SER A 141 -14.92 -9.80 -5.31
CA SER A 141 -15.62 -8.90 -6.22
C SER A 141 -15.50 -9.36 -7.68
N SER A 142 -16.63 -9.48 -8.36
CA SER A 142 -16.71 -9.70 -9.81
C SER A 142 -17.11 -8.43 -10.56
N ASP A 143 -16.90 -8.42 -11.88
CA ASP A 143 -17.48 -7.43 -12.77
C ASP A 143 -18.94 -7.68 -13.12
N GLU A 144 -19.52 -6.77 -13.89
CA GLU A 144 -20.95 -6.80 -14.26
C GLU A 144 -21.32 -8.04 -15.08
N ASN A 145 -20.33 -8.73 -15.66
CA ASN A 145 -20.48 -9.99 -16.37
C ASN A 145 -20.13 -11.22 -15.51
N GLY A 146 -19.84 -11.02 -14.22
CA GLY A 146 -19.45 -12.09 -13.30
C GLY A 146 -17.98 -12.51 -13.39
N ARG A 147 -17.11 -11.78 -14.12
CA ARG A 147 -15.67 -12.09 -14.20
C ARG A 147 -14.97 -11.62 -12.94
N PHE A 148 -14.17 -12.50 -12.34
CA PHE A 148 -13.27 -12.17 -11.24
C PHE A 148 -11.87 -11.80 -11.76
N LEU A 149 -11.14 -10.99 -11.00
CA LEU A 149 -9.75 -10.70 -11.32
C LEU A 149 -8.87 -11.94 -11.18
N SER A 150 -7.94 -12.07 -12.12
CA SER A 150 -6.80 -12.97 -12.00
C SER A 150 -5.84 -12.53 -10.90
N GLU A 151 -5.04 -13.46 -10.38
CA GLU A 151 -4.02 -13.16 -9.37
C GLU A 151 -3.01 -12.11 -9.86
N ALA A 152 -2.72 -12.09 -11.16
CA ALA A 152 -1.83 -11.11 -11.77
C ALA A 152 -2.45 -9.71 -11.80
N GLU A 153 -3.73 -9.58 -12.13
CA GLU A 153 -4.46 -8.31 -12.10
C GLU A 153 -4.57 -7.77 -10.66
N ILE A 154 -4.89 -8.64 -9.69
CA ILE A 154 -4.93 -8.26 -8.26
C ILE A 154 -3.55 -7.77 -7.81
N ALA A 155 -2.48 -8.49 -8.11
CA ALA A 155 -1.12 -8.09 -7.73
C ALA A 155 -0.70 -6.75 -8.36
N ASN A 156 -1.08 -6.50 -9.62
CA ASN A 156 -0.82 -5.22 -10.28
C ASN A 156 -1.60 -4.07 -9.63
N ASN A 157 -2.88 -4.28 -9.32
CA ASN A 157 -3.72 -3.27 -8.67
C ASN A 157 -3.20 -2.92 -7.27
N ILE A 158 -2.82 -3.92 -6.46
CA ILE A 158 -2.25 -3.67 -5.14
C ILE A 158 -0.94 -2.90 -5.24
N LEU A 159 -0.02 -3.28 -6.14
CA LEU A 159 1.23 -2.54 -6.34
C LEU A 159 0.97 -1.09 -6.77
N LEU A 160 0.02 -0.87 -7.68
CA LEU A 160 -0.40 0.46 -8.10
C LEU A 160 -0.89 1.30 -6.92
N LEU A 161 -1.61 0.70 -5.99
CA LEU A 161 -2.17 1.41 -4.83
C LEU A 161 -1.16 1.68 -3.73
N LEU A 162 -0.27 0.73 -3.47
CA LEU A 162 0.90 0.95 -2.62
C LEU A 162 1.72 2.14 -3.15
N PHE A 163 1.92 2.22 -4.47
CA PHE A 163 2.54 3.38 -5.11
C PHE A 163 1.73 4.67 -4.93
N ALA A 164 0.46 4.65 -5.35
CA ALA A 164 -0.37 5.85 -5.42
C ALA A 164 -0.60 6.51 -4.05
N GLY A 165 -0.72 5.71 -2.98
CA GLY A 165 -0.96 6.21 -1.63
C GLY A 165 0.30 6.58 -0.83
N HIS A 166 1.49 6.23 -1.30
CA HIS A 166 2.73 6.40 -0.53
C HIS A 166 3.35 7.79 -0.68
N ASP A 167 3.91 8.11 -1.86
CA ASP A 167 4.70 9.34 -2.01
C ASP A 167 3.81 10.59 -2.01
N THR A 168 2.58 10.51 -2.55
CA THR A 168 1.61 11.62 -2.56
C THR A 168 1.23 12.03 -1.14
N SER A 169 0.81 11.06 -0.31
CA SER A 169 0.46 11.29 1.09
C SER A 169 1.66 11.76 1.90
N ALA A 170 2.88 11.26 1.62
CA ALA A 170 4.09 11.71 2.30
C ALA A 170 4.37 13.18 2.04
N VAL A 171 4.23 13.62 0.79
CA VAL A 171 4.34 15.04 0.41
C VAL A 171 3.23 15.86 1.07
N SER A 172 1.98 15.41 1.02
CA SER A 172 0.85 16.11 1.64
C SER A 172 1.03 16.31 3.14
N ILE A 173 1.42 15.26 3.88
CA ILE A 173 1.69 15.37 5.33
C ILE A 173 2.86 16.32 5.59
N THR A 174 3.92 16.24 4.78
CA THR A 174 5.09 17.14 4.93
C THR A 174 4.69 18.60 4.72
N LEU A 175 3.91 18.89 3.68
CA LEU A 175 3.44 20.24 3.38
C LEU A 175 2.44 20.74 4.42
N LEU A 176 1.58 19.87 4.94
CA LEU A 176 0.68 20.22 6.04
C LEU A 176 1.46 20.62 7.29
N MET A 177 2.46 19.82 7.69
CA MET A 177 3.31 20.12 8.85
C MET A 177 4.07 21.43 8.67
N LYS A 178 4.59 21.69 7.46
CA LYS A 178 5.21 22.98 7.11
C LYS A 178 4.21 24.14 7.25
N SER A 179 3.01 23.99 6.67
CA SER A 179 1.98 25.02 6.69
C SER A 179 1.56 25.37 8.12
N LEU A 180 1.34 24.36 8.97
CA LEU A 180 1.00 24.55 10.38
C LEU A 180 2.13 25.23 11.17
N ALA A 181 3.39 24.91 10.85
CA ALA A 181 4.53 25.57 11.48
C ALA A 181 4.68 27.04 11.04
N GLU A 182 4.32 27.37 9.80
CA GLU A 182 4.35 28.73 9.26
C GLU A 182 3.14 29.58 9.69
N HIS A 183 2.04 28.94 10.12
CA HIS A 183 0.76 29.57 10.49
C HIS A 183 0.27 28.99 11.83
N PRO A 184 0.87 29.38 12.97
CA PRO A 184 0.58 28.79 14.28
C PRO A 184 -0.72 29.29 14.95
N ASP A 185 -1.36 30.33 14.40
CA ASP A 185 -2.62 30.92 14.88
C ASP A 185 -3.86 30.12 14.40
#